data_AF-A0A364NYN4-F1
#
_entry.id   AF-A0A364NYN4-F1
#
_cell.length_a   1.000
_cell.length_b   1.000
_cell.length_c   1.000
_cell.angle_alpha   90.00
_cell.angle_beta   90.00
_cell.angle_gamma   90.00
#
_symmetry.space_group_name_H-M   'P 1'
#
loop_
_entity.id
_entity.type
_entity.pdbx_description
1 polymer ?
#
loop_
_entity_poly.entity_id
_entity_poly.type
_entity_poly.pdbx_seq_one_letter_code
_entity_poly.pdbx_strand_id
1 'polypeptide(L)'
;MSVSDPRGGAKTFETKVASLIAATRQLEIPHILMLRRLTMHDPEARKWASEKQLNVVFQVILSKTIERYGLPKLKLARDRNFEPLLPAGADTREEDLRVLGEIATQLLGPPQMSEAESTQAGFHALLARGALAPPPRVPRTQIPSREPPPLFAAQLGPAADKQQLRRMTQLHQDAENGEGKESNFTDFPSLFDDTLCTYADKTLQLFRISGSSRGVRLPFLLAPDFAQVYRDVLKRHVLPQMRSTRAIQALGQTYNWADVGGEKLLEIIQGSEVNNPILHNWDGRWASFRTPKAVKGRKAAPQKPEDNPWPLFREDATKGNYEPPGEAHIILLQDIIRFEADALAKCWRELSQLYTQEFAPSGRMDQAREGAFRDGIMKWSAKLPDYIGEHLAMKAHFEFERLDADWMRKLLANFGKNDSERRRNAPFLSEFVLQLGY
;
A
#
# COMPACT_ATOMS: atom_id res chain seq x y z
N MET A 1 -5.04 47.03 -0.86
CA MET A 1 -5.32 45.63 -0.47
C MET A 1 -4.31 44.75 -1.19
N SER A 2 -3.28 44.28 -0.46
CA SER A 2 -2.15 43.53 -1.02
C SER A 2 -2.52 42.05 -1.14
N VAL A 3 -2.46 41.51 -2.36
CA VAL A 3 -2.71 40.11 -2.66
C VAL A 3 -1.48 39.33 -2.20
N SER A 4 -1.58 38.67 -1.04
CA SER A 4 -0.53 37.84 -0.47
C SER A 4 -0.20 36.66 -1.39
N ASP A 5 1.05 36.56 -1.82
CA ASP A 5 1.58 35.48 -2.66
C ASP A 5 1.46 34.12 -1.91
N PRO A 6 0.65 33.17 -2.40
CA PRO A 6 0.43 31.88 -1.73
C PRO A 6 1.71 31.05 -1.59
N ARG A 7 2.76 31.34 -2.39
CA ARG A 7 4.05 30.64 -2.33
C ARG A 7 4.94 31.12 -1.18
N GLY A 8 4.75 32.35 -0.71
CA GLY A 8 5.48 32.90 0.45
C GLY A 8 4.97 32.31 1.78
N GLY A 9 3.65 32.09 1.87
CA GLY A 9 3.02 31.45 3.03
C GLY A 9 3.48 30.01 3.25
N ALA A 10 3.58 29.22 2.16
CA ALA A 10 4.02 27.82 2.23
C ALA A 10 5.46 27.66 2.74
N LYS A 11 6.40 28.49 2.25
CA LYS A 11 7.79 28.48 2.73
C LYS A 11 7.93 28.89 4.20
N THR A 12 7.11 29.86 4.62
CA THR A 12 7.07 30.32 6.01
C THR A 12 6.54 29.21 6.93
N PHE A 13 5.48 28.51 6.50
CA PHE A 13 4.93 27.36 7.19
C PHE A 13 5.97 26.24 7.35
N GLU A 14 6.62 25.81 6.27
CA GLU A 14 7.64 24.75 6.31
C GLU A 14 8.81 25.09 7.23
N THR A 15 9.29 26.34 7.19
CA THR A 15 10.40 26.80 8.05
C THR A 15 10.02 26.80 9.53
N LYS A 16 8.80 27.25 9.85
CA LYS A 16 8.28 27.27 11.23
C LYS A 16 8.01 25.85 11.75
N VAL A 17 7.47 24.96 10.91
CA VAL A 17 7.30 23.54 11.25
C VAL A 17 8.65 22.86 11.51
N ALA A 18 9.65 23.07 10.65
CA ALA A 18 10.99 22.53 10.86
C ALA A 18 11.60 23.02 12.19
N SER A 19 11.40 24.30 12.53
CA SER A 19 11.84 24.87 13.81
C SER A 19 11.13 24.23 15.01
N LEU A 20 9.82 24.01 14.90
CA LEU A 20 9.02 23.36 15.94
C LEU A 20 9.43 21.90 16.17
N ILE A 21 9.69 21.16 15.09
CA ILE A 21 10.20 19.78 15.14
C ILE A 21 11.59 19.74 15.80
N ALA A 22 12.47 20.67 15.44
CA ALA A 22 13.80 20.77 16.04
C ALA A 22 13.72 21.06 17.56
N ALA A 23 12.85 22.00 17.97
CA ALA A 23 12.66 22.36 19.37
C ALA A 23 12.03 21.24 20.21
N THR A 24 11.13 20.45 19.62
CA THR A 24 10.42 19.35 20.30
C THR A 24 11.23 18.04 20.34
N ARG A 25 12.36 17.97 19.64
CA ARG A 25 13.16 16.75 19.51
C ARG A 25 13.59 16.18 20.86
N GLN A 26 13.90 17.00 21.86
CA GLN A 26 14.36 16.53 23.18
C GLN A 26 13.27 16.57 24.26
N LEU A 27 12.03 16.89 23.90
CA LEU A 27 10.93 17.01 24.85
C LEU A 27 10.25 15.65 25.10
N GLU A 28 9.82 15.46 26.34
CA GLU A 28 8.98 14.31 26.72
C GLU A 28 7.50 14.55 26.37
N ILE A 29 6.72 13.47 26.31
CA ILE A 29 5.30 13.49 25.90
C ILE A 29 4.47 14.55 26.66
N PRO A 30 4.54 14.69 28.00
CA PRO A 30 3.78 15.70 28.72
C PRO A 30 4.13 17.13 28.30
N HIS A 31 5.42 17.41 28.02
CA HIS A 31 5.90 18.72 27.60
C HIS A 31 5.44 19.07 26.19
N ILE A 32 5.37 18.08 25.29
CA ILE A 32 4.85 18.27 23.93
C ILE A 32 3.35 18.55 23.95
N LEU A 33 2.59 17.86 24.80
CA LEU A 33 1.16 18.13 24.99
C LEU A 33 0.93 19.55 25.54
N MET A 34 1.74 19.97 26.52
CA MET A 34 1.70 21.35 27.02
C MET A 34 2.04 22.37 25.92
N LEU A 35 3.08 22.11 25.12
CA LEU A 35 3.47 22.97 24.00
C LEU A 35 2.37 23.04 22.94
N ARG A 36 1.69 21.92 22.65
CA ARG A 36 0.51 21.88 21.76
C ARG A 36 -0.57 22.83 22.27
N ARG A 37 -0.93 22.75 23.56
CA ARG A 37 -1.93 23.64 24.16
C ARG A 37 -1.55 25.11 23.99
N LEU A 38 -0.31 25.48 24.35
CA LEU A 38 0.19 26.85 24.21
C LEU A 38 0.15 27.33 22.75
N THR A 39 0.55 26.47 21.80
CA THR A 39 0.60 26.82 20.38
C THR A 39 -0.79 26.95 19.75
N MET A 40 -1.78 26.19 20.23
CA MET A 40 -3.17 26.29 19.74
C MET A 40 -3.88 27.57 20.20
N HIS A 41 -3.49 28.09 21.36
CA HIS A 41 -3.99 29.35 21.93
C HIS A 41 -3.16 30.57 21.53
N ASP A 42 -1.96 30.38 20.96
CA ASP A 42 -1.09 31.46 20.54
C ASP A 42 -1.63 32.18 19.28
N PRO A 43 -1.95 33.49 19.35
CA PRO A 43 -2.38 34.26 18.20
C PRO A 43 -1.30 34.40 17.12
N GLU A 44 0.00 34.26 17.46
CA GLU A 44 1.07 34.30 16.46
C GLU A 44 1.15 33.02 15.64
N ALA A 45 0.93 31.85 16.25
CA ALA A 45 0.82 30.58 15.56
C ALA A 45 -0.29 30.58 14.49
N ARG A 46 -1.43 31.21 14.81
CA ARG A 46 -2.58 31.33 13.91
C ARG A 46 -2.34 32.23 12.69
N LYS A 47 -1.31 33.07 12.70
CA LYS A 47 -0.94 33.91 11.54
C LYS A 47 -0.36 33.10 10.38
N TRP A 48 0.25 31.94 10.67
CA TRP A 48 0.97 31.14 9.68
C TRP A 48 0.46 29.70 9.53
N ALA A 49 -0.35 29.20 10.46
CA ALA A 49 -0.97 27.88 10.37
C ALA A 49 -2.41 27.87 10.86
N SER A 50 -3.27 27.11 10.17
CA SER A 50 -4.60 26.78 10.66
C SER A 50 -4.53 25.75 11.81
N GLU A 51 -5.57 25.72 12.64
CA GLU A 51 -5.70 24.74 13.73
C GLU A 51 -5.61 23.29 13.22
N LYS A 52 -6.18 23.00 12.04
CA LYS A 52 -6.06 21.67 11.40
C LYS A 52 -4.61 21.34 11.05
N GLN A 53 -3.85 22.30 10.50
CA GLN A 53 -2.45 22.09 10.16
C GLN A 53 -1.58 21.90 11.41
N LEU A 54 -1.80 22.69 12.46
CA LEU A 54 -1.09 22.52 13.73
C LEU A 54 -1.40 21.16 14.37
N ASN A 55 -2.66 20.69 14.29
CA ASN A 55 -3.04 19.37 14.81
C ASN A 55 -2.27 18.26 14.11
N VAL A 56 -2.15 18.30 12.78
CA VAL A 56 -1.36 17.32 12.01
C VAL A 56 0.12 17.38 12.40
N VAL A 57 0.70 18.58 12.54
CA VAL A 57 2.10 18.75 12.93
C VAL A 57 2.36 18.15 14.32
N PHE A 58 1.52 18.46 15.31
CA PHE A 58 1.66 17.91 16.66
C PHE A 58 1.38 16.40 16.71
N GLN A 59 0.46 15.88 15.89
CA GLN A 59 0.23 14.44 15.79
C GLN A 59 1.50 13.72 15.30
N VAL A 60 2.17 14.25 14.27
CA VAL A 60 3.45 13.67 13.78
C VAL A 60 4.54 13.73 14.85
N ILE A 61 4.68 14.87 15.54
CA ILE A 61 5.68 15.05 16.61
C ILE A 61 5.42 14.08 17.78
N LEU A 62 4.16 13.93 18.20
CA LEU A 62 3.76 13.04 19.27
C LEU A 62 3.96 11.57 18.88
N SER A 63 3.54 11.15 17.68
CA SER A 63 3.77 9.79 17.19
C SER A 63 5.26 9.43 17.20
N LYS A 64 6.13 10.32 16.70
CA LYS A 64 7.59 10.12 16.72
C LYS A 64 8.18 10.10 18.12
N THR A 65 7.60 10.83 19.06
CA THR A 65 8.06 10.81 20.46
C THR A 65 7.59 9.56 21.19
N ILE A 66 6.39 9.08 20.88
CA ILE A 66 5.83 7.83 21.40
C ILE A 66 6.61 6.61 20.86
N GLU A 67 7.00 6.61 19.59
CA GLU A 67 7.90 5.59 19.03
C GLU A 67 9.21 5.50 19.84
N ARG A 68 9.79 6.64 20.24
CA ARG A 68 11.00 6.71 21.08
C ARG A 68 10.76 6.32 22.53
N TYR A 69 9.57 6.61 23.06
CA TYR A 69 9.16 6.17 24.40
C TYR A 69 9.06 4.64 24.48
N GLY A 70 8.66 4.00 23.38
CA GLY A 70 8.66 2.55 23.19
C GLY A 70 7.26 1.93 23.34
N LEU A 71 6.92 1.04 22.41
CA LEU A 71 5.61 0.36 22.34
C LEU A 71 5.23 -0.42 23.62
N PRO A 72 6.15 -1.13 24.31
CA PRO A 72 5.79 -1.83 25.55
C PRO A 72 5.38 -0.87 26.67
N LYS A 73 6.05 0.28 26.80
CA LYS A 73 5.72 1.30 27.80
C LYS A 73 4.42 2.01 27.45
N LEU A 74 4.16 2.25 26.16
CA LEU A 74 2.89 2.80 25.70
C LEU A 74 1.71 1.87 26.00
N LYS A 75 1.88 0.55 25.82
CA LYS A 75 0.85 -0.44 26.18
C LYS A 75 0.52 -0.40 27.67
N LEU A 76 1.54 -0.39 28.53
CA LEU A 76 1.35 -0.25 29.99
C LEU A 76 0.72 1.10 30.37
N ALA A 77 1.07 2.18 29.66
CA ALA A 77 0.45 3.48 29.86
C ALA A 77 -1.03 3.46 29.43
N ARG A 78 -1.37 2.81 28.32
CA ARG A 78 -2.75 2.63 27.85
C ARG A 78 -3.61 1.89 28.87
N ASP A 79 -3.08 0.84 29.49
CA ASP A 79 -3.77 0.09 30.55
C ASP A 79 -4.02 0.93 31.82
N ARG A 80 -3.27 2.04 31.97
CA ARG A 80 -3.42 3.03 33.03
C ARG A 80 -4.04 4.34 32.53
N ASN A 81 -4.83 4.31 31.45
CA ASN A 81 -5.48 5.48 30.85
C ASN A 81 -4.52 6.65 30.56
N PHE A 82 -3.27 6.36 30.22
CA PHE A 82 -2.21 7.33 29.92
C PHE A 82 -1.87 8.32 31.05
N GLU A 83 -2.32 8.08 32.30
CA GLU A 83 -1.99 8.91 33.47
C GLU A 83 -0.51 9.36 33.56
N PRO A 84 0.50 8.49 33.39
CA PRO A 84 1.90 8.91 33.51
C PRO A 84 2.39 9.82 32.36
N LEU A 85 1.61 9.98 31.30
CA LEU A 85 1.96 10.75 30.11
C LEU A 85 1.20 12.08 30.00
N LEU A 86 0.28 12.36 30.92
CA LEU A 86 -0.51 13.58 30.92
C LEU A 86 0.22 14.72 31.67
N PRO A 87 0.15 15.95 31.16
CA PRO A 87 0.66 17.11 31.89
C PRO A 87 -0.21 17.42 33.12
N ALA A 88 0.40 18.01 34.15
CA ALA A 88 -0.32 18.41 35.35
C ALA A 88 -1.31 19.55 35.04
N GLY A 89 -2.61 19.33 35.31
CA GLY A 89 -3.69 20.32 35.13
C GLY A 89 -4.97 19.69 34.55
N ALA A 90 -6.13 20.07 35.08
CA ALA A 90 -7.42 19.42 34.79
C ALA A 90 -8.09 19.90 33.50
N ASP A 91 -7.88 21.16 33.10
CA ASP A 91 -8.79 21.88 32.19
C ASP A 91 -8.80 21.39 30.72
N THR A 92 -7.83 20.55 30.32
CA THR A 92 -7.67 20.03 28.94
C THR A 92 -7.26 18.55 28.93
N ARG A 93 -7.49 17.85 30.05
CA ARG A 93 -7.11 16.44 30.23
C ARG A 93 -7.83 15.51 29.25
N GLU A 94 -9.11 15.73 29.01
CA GLU A 94 -9.91 14.92 28.08
C GLU A 94 -9.42 15.03 26.63
N GLU A 95 -8.98 16.22 26.22
CA GLU A 95 -8.47 16.44 24.87
C GLU A 95 -7.13 15.73 24.65
N ASP A 96 -6.23 15.81 25.63
CA ASP A 96 -4.94 15.12 25.57
C ASP A 96 -5.11 13.60 25.61
N LEU A 97 -6.06 13.10 26.40
CA LEU A 97 -6.46 11.69 26.41
C LEU A 97 -6.96 11.23 25.04
N ARG A 98 -7.79 12.05 24.38
CA ARG A 98 -8.26 11.76 23.03
C ARG A 98 -7.10 11.69 22.04
N VAL A 99 -6.20 12.67 22.07
CA VAL A 99 -5.03 12.72 21.17
C VAL A 99 -4.11 11.52 21.39
N LEU A 100 -3.78 11.19 22.64
CA LEU A 100 -2.97 10.01 22.98
C LEU A 100 -3.68 8.71 22.61
N GLY A 101 -5.00 8.62 22.81
CA GLY A 101 -5.81 7.47 22.45
C GLY A 101 -5.87 7.22 20.94
N GLU A 102 -6.01 8.27 20.13
CA GLU A 102 -5.96 8.20 18.67
C GLU A 102 -4.60 7.68 18.19
N ILE A 103 -3.50 8.26 18.70
CA ILE A 103 -2.14 7.84 18.33
C ILE A 103 -1.85 6.41 18.81
N ALA A 104 -2.25 6.06 20.02
CA ALA A 104 -2.09 4.70 20.54
C ALA A 104 -2.91 3.68 19.74
N THR A 105 -4.10 4.05 19.25
CA THR A 105 -4.91 3.18 18.38
C THR A 105 -4.25 2.98 17.02
N GLN A 106 -3.62 4.03 16.47
CA GLN A 106 -2.84 3.92 15.23
C GLN A 106 -1.62 3.00 15.38
N LEU A 107 -0.93 3.06 16.53
CA LEU A 107 0.33 2.32 16.74
C LEU A 107 0.15 0.90 17.32
N LEU A 108 -0.83 0.70 18.21
CA LEU A 108 -1.06 -0.58 18.93
C LEU A 108 -2.34 -1.30 18.49
N GLY A 109 -3.11 -0.72 17.55
CA GLY A 109 -4.45 -1.17 17.21
C GLY A 109 -5.50 -0.81 18.27
N PRO A 110 -6.79 -1.09 17.99
CA PRO A 110 -7.87 -0.82 18.94
C PRO A 110 -7.64 -1.55 20.27
N PRO A 111 -8.10 -1.01 21.41
CA PRO A 111 -8.02 -1.70 22.68
C PRO A 111 -8.71 -3.06 22.54
N GLN A 112 -8.04 -4.13 23.00
CA GLN A 112 -8.66 -5.44 23.09
C GLN A 112 -9.76 -5.35 24.16
N MET A 113 -10.98 -5.04 23.73
CA MET A 113 -12.13 -5.11 24.61
C MET A 113 -12.34 -6.56 25.00
N SER A 114 -12.53 -6.83 26.28
CA SER A 114 -13.01 -8.13 26.71
C SER A 114 -14.37 -8.42 26.07
N GLU A 115 -14.66 -9.68 25.72
CA GLU A 115 -15.95 -10.07 25.12
C GLU A 115 -17.17 -9.58 25.94
N ALA A 116 -17.00 -9.42 27.25
CA ALA A 116 -18.00 -8.92 28.18
C ALA A 116 -18.33 -7.42 27.98
N GLU A 117 -17.33 -6.58 27.67
CA GLU A 117 -17.54 -5.14 27.46
C GLU A 117 -18.08 -4.84 26.06
N SER A 118 -17.69 -5.63 25.06
CA SER A 118 -18.21 -5.53 23.68
C SER A 118 -19.72 -5.84 23.62
N THR A 119 -20.16 -6.86 24.38
CA THR A 119 -21.58 -7.21 24.47
C THR A 119 -22.40 -6.17 25.24
N GLN A 120 -21.86 -5.63 26.34
CA GLN A 120 -22.53 -4.54 27.08
C GLN A 120 -22.64 -3.24 26.26
N ALA A 121 -21.60 -2.85 25.52
CA ALA A 121 -21.62 -1.66 24.68
C ALA A 121 -22.61 -1.81 23.50
N GLY A 122 -22.66 -2.99 22.88
CA GLY A 122 -23.64 -3.32 21.85
C GLY A 122 -25.09 -3.30 22.37
N PHE A 123 -25.30 -3.78 23.59
CA PHE A 123 -26.61 -3.79 24.24
C PHE A 123 -27.07 -2.36 24.65
N HIS A 124 -26.17 -1.54 25.16
CA HIS A 124 -26.45 -0.13 25.48
C HIS A 124 -26.74 0.70 24.23
N ALA A 125 -26.04 0.44 23.12
CA ALA A 125 -26.29 1.09 21.84
C ALA A 125 -27.67 0.71 21.23
N LEU A 126 -28.13 -0.53 21.48
CA LEU A 126 -29.46 -1.00 21.12
C LEU A 126 -30.56 -0.35 21.96
N LEU A 127 -30.32 -0.14 23.26
CA LEU A 127 -31.27 0.56 24.15
C LEU A 127 -31.35 2.07 23.85
N ALA A 128 -30.25 2.71 23.44
CA ALA A 128 -30.22 4.12 23.07
C ALA A 128 -30.90 4.41 21.71
N ARG A 129 -30.99 3.41 20.83
CA ARG A 129 -31.79 3.46 19.59
C ARG A 129 -33.22 3.01 19.89
N GLY A 130 -34.00 3.92 20.48
CA GLY A 130 -35.42 3.71 20.78
C GLY A 130 -36.20 3.04 19.64
N ALA A 131 -37.06 2.09 20.01
CA ALA A 131 -37.84 1.27 19.10
C ALA A 131 -38.74 2.11 18.18
N LEU A 132 -38.43 2.12 16.88
CA LEU A 132 -39.36 2.59 15.85
C LEU A 132 -40.39 1.48 15.59
N ALA A 133 -41.66 1.84 15.68
CA ALA A 133 -42.80 0.96 15.46
C ALA A 133 -42.78 0.35 14.04
N PRO A 134 -43.06 -0.96 13.89
CA PRO A 134 -43.06 -1.61 12.58
C PRO A 134 -44.36 -1.31 11.80
N PRO A 135 -44.31 -1.16 10.46
CA PRO A 135 -45.52 -1.10 9.63
C PRO A 135 -46.23 -2.46 9.55
N PRO A 136 -47.54 -2.49 9.21
CA PRO A 136 -48.38 -3.69 9.32
C PRO A 136 -47.97 -4.80 8.33
N ARG A 137 -48.08 -6.04 8.84
CA ARG A 137 -47.65 -7.30 8.23
C ARG A 137 -48.57 -7.76 7.10
N VAL A 138 -47.99 -8.23 6.00
CA VAL A 138 -48.58 -9.23 5.09
C VAL A 138 -48.04 -10.61 5.49
N PRO A 139 -48.87 -11.66 5.62
CA PRO A 139 -48.44 -12.93 6.19
C PRO A 139 -47.75 -13.77 5.11
N ARG A 140 -46.47 -14.09 5.30
CA ARG A 140 -45.81 -15.20 4.60
C ARG A 140 -45.13 -16.11 5.60
N THR A 141 -45.45 -17.39 5.44
CA THR A 141 -45.22 -18.53 6.31
C THR A 141 -43.74 -18.72 6.66
N GLN A 142 -43.45 -18.90 7.96
CA GLN A 142 -42.14 -19.24 8.49
C GLN A 142 -41.83 -20.73 8.34
N ILE A 143 -40.56 -21.05 8.07
CA ILE A 143 -39.93 -22.35 8.40
C ILE A 143 -38.74 -22.02 9.33
N PRO A 144 -38.48 -22.80 10.40
CA PRO A 144 -37.57 -22.40 11.47
C PRO A 144 -36.09 -22.48 11.05
N SER A 145 -35.33 -21.45 11.44
CA SER A 145 -33.88 -21.36 11.37
C SER A 145 -33.22 -22.29 12.40
N ARG A 146 -32.32 -23.16 11.94
CA ARG A 146 -31.22 -23.70 12.75
C ARG A 146 -29.92 -23.06 12.26
N GLU A 147 -29.23 -22.36 13.14
CA GLU A 147 -27.84 -21.91 12.94
C GLU A 147 -26.91 -23.10 12.77
N PRO A 148 -25.89 -23.02 11.89
CA PRO A 148 -24.71 -23.86 11.99
C PRO A 148 -23.50 -23.08 12.58
N PRO A 149 -22.62 -23.77 13.32
CA PRO A 149 -21.45 -23.21 14.01
C PRO A 149 -20.28 -22.89 13.06
N PRO A 150 -19.21 -22.20 13.53
CA PRO A 150 -18.10 -21.80 12.67
C PRO A 150 -17.25 -23.02 12.31
N LEU A 151 -17.11 -23.33 11.02
CA LEU A 151 -16.26 -24.40 10.52
C LEU A 151 -15.12 -23.82 9.66
N PHE A 152 -14.11 -23.27 10.35
CA PHE A 152 -12.75 -23.24 9.84
C PHE A 152 -12.08 -24.57 10.20
N ALA A 153 -12.23 -25.61 9.35
CA ALA A 153 -11.27 -26.71 9.16
C ALA A 153 -11.92 -27.88 8.40
N ALA A 154 -11.14 -28.45 7.46
CA ALA A 154 -11.41 -29.66 6.66
C ALA A 154 -12.57 -29.51 5.64
N GLN A 155 -12.49 -29.97 4.39
CA GLN A 155 -11.83 -31.16 3.84
C GLN A 155 -11.77 -31.05 2.29
N LEU A 156 -10.62 -31.35 1.67
CA LEU A 156 -10.44 -31.37 0.21
C LEU A 156 -10.98 -32.67 -0.43
N GLY A 157 -11.69 -32.56 -1.56
CA GLY A 157 -11.86 -33.65 -2.55
C GLY A 157 -12.95 -33.40 -3.62
N PRO A 158 -12.94 -34.09 -4.80
CA PRO A 158 -11.80 -34.62 -5.54
C PRO A 158 -11.78 -34.31 -7.07
N ALA A 159 -10.54 -34.38 -7.59
CA ALA A 159 -10.09 -34.76 -8.94
C ALA A 159 -9.97 -33.73 -10.08
N ALA A 160 -10.91 -32.82 -10.34
CA ALA A 160 -10.75 -31.83 -11.43
C ALA A 160 -9.97 -30.58 -10.97
N ASP A 161 -10.24 -30.12 -9.75
CA ASP A 161 -9.59 -28.94 -9.14
C ASP A 161 -8.12 -29.15 -8.77
N LYS A 162 -7.67 -30.40 -8.75
CA LYS A 162 -6.25 -30.69 -8.48
C LYS A 162 -5.35 -30.16 -9.58
N GLN A 163 -5.81 -29.91 -10.81
CA GLN A 163 -4.92 -29.39 -11.87
C GLN A 163 -4.73 -27.87 -11.80
N GLN A 164 -5.78 -27.09 -11.53
CA GLN A 164 -5.66 -25.64 -11.33
C GLN A 164 -5.04 -25.31 -9.98
N LEU A 165 -5.44 -26.02 -8.92
CA LEU A 165 -4.80 -25.88 -7.61
C LEU A 165 -3.36 -26.41 -7.65
N ARG A 166 -3.05 -27.55 -8.30
CA ARG A 166 -1.64 -27.94 -8.52
C ARG A 166 -0.90 -26.94 -9.39
N ARG A 167 -1.48 -26.32 -10.42
CA ARG A 167 -0.77 -25.26 -11.17
C ARG A 167 -0.48 -24.04 -10.28
N MET A 168 -1.41 -23.65 -9.41
CA MET A 168 -1.18 -22.56 -8.45
C MET A 168 -0.19 -22.95 -7.34
N THR A 169 -0.23 -24.19 -6.86
CA THR A 169 0.73 -24.75 -5.90
C THR A 169 2.07 -25.02 -6.55
N GLN A 170 2.14 -25.30 -7.84
CA GLN A 170 3.36 -25.51 -8.63
C GLN A 170 3.97 -24.16 -9.04
N LEU A 171 3.17 -23.12 -9.27
CA LEU A 171 3.65 -21.74 -9.34
C LEU A 171 4.15 -21.24 -7.98
N HIS A 172 3.52 -21.63 -6.86
CA HIS A 172 4.05 -21.38 -5.52
C HIS A 172 5.29 -22.23 -5.22
N GLN A 173 5.33 -23.50 -5.62
CA GLN A 173 6.50 -24.38 -5.46
C GLN A 173 7.62 -24.04 -6.42
N ASP A 174 7.38 -23.41 -7.58
CA ASP A 174 8.44 -22.88 -8.45
C ASP A 174 8.92 -21.51 -7.94
N ALA A 175 8.08 -20.79 -7.17
CA ALA A 175 8.47 -19.57 -6.45
C ALA A 175 9.18 -19.86 -5.11
N GLU A 176 8.85 -20.98 -4.44
CA GLU A 176 9.48 -21.47 -3.20
C GLU A 176 10.68 -22.40 -3.48
N ASN A 177 10.64 -23.31 -4.46
CA ASN A 177 11.79 -24.10 -4.93
C ASN A 177 12.73 -23.31 -5.87
N GLY A 178 12.40 -22.05 -6.14
CA GLY A 178 13.36 -21.03 -6.54
C GLY A 178 14.18 -20.52 -5.35
N GLU A 179 14.29 -21.29 -4.26
CA GLU A 179 15.41 -21.24 -3.32
C GLU A 179 16.68 -21.04 -4.14
N GLY A 180 17.22 -19.83 -4.00
CA GLY A 180 18.32 -19.37 -4.81
C GLY A 180 19.41 -20.42 -4.78
N LYS A 181 20.07 -20.63 -5.92
CA LYS A 181 21.49 -20.91 -5.83
C LYS A 181 22.04 -19.90 -4.83
N GLU A 182 22.42 -20.37 -3.64
CA GLU A 182 23.20 -19.61 -2.67
C GLU A 182 24.40 -19.10 -3.45
N SER A 183 24.21 -17.91 -4.00
CA SER A 183 25.22 -17.25 -4.76
C SER A 183 26.09 -16.70 -3.67
N ASN A 184 27.21 -17.39 -3.40
CA ASN A 184 28.20 -16.91 -2.44
C ASN A 184 28.75 -15.59 -2.98
N PHE A 185 28.08 -14.50 -2.64
CA PHE A 185 28.48 -13.17 -3.04
C PHE A 185 29.71 -12.79 -2.23
N THR A 186 30.80 -12.49 -2.92
CA THR A 186 32.06 -12.06 -2.30
C THR A 186 32.13 -10.56 -2.11
N ASP A 187 31.23 -9.78 -2.74
CA ASP A 187 31.20 -8.33 -2.69
C ASP A 187 29.77 -7.77 -2.55
N PHE A 188 29.65 -6.67 -1.79
CA PHE A 188 28.39 -5.97 -1.56
C PHE A 188 27.69 -5.50 -2.85
N PRO A 189 28.39 -4.90 -3.84
CA PRO A 189 27.75 -4.50 -5.10
C PRO A 189 27.01 -5.61 -5.83
N SER A 190 27.61 -6.80 -5.95
CA SER A 190 26.98 -7.94 -6.59
C SER A 190 25.76 -8.44 -5.81
N LEU A 191 25.89 -8.54 -4.48
CA LEU A 191 24.77 -8.90 -3.59
C LEU A 191 23.62 -7.90 -3.71
N PHE A 192 23.92 -6.61 -3.71
CA PHE A 192 22.95 -5.52 -3.77
C PHE A 192 22.15 -5.56 -5.07
N ASP A 193 22.86 -5.67 -6.20
CA ASP A 193 22.23 -5.69 -7.52
C ASP A 193 21.37 -6.95 -7.69
N ASP A 194 21.88 -8.12 -7.29
CA ASP A 194 21.13 -9.36 -7.44
C ASP A 194 19.93 -9.44 -6.50
N THR A 195 20.06 -9.01 -5.24
CA THR A 195 18.94 -9.00 -4.28
C THR A 195 17.79 -8.15 -4.78
N LEU A 196 18.06 -6.92 -5.24
CA LEU A 196 17.01 -6.03 -5.75
C LEU A 196 16.38 -6.56 -7.04
N CYS A 197 17.19 -7.09 -7.96
CA CYS A 197 16.68 -7.68 -9.20
C CYS A 197 15.81 -8.92 -8.90
N THR A 198 16.29 -9.84 -8.07
CA THR A 198 15.60 -11.08 -7.71
C THR A 198 14.30 -10.78 -6.97
N TYR A 199 14.30 -9.78 -6.07
CA TYR A 199 13.08 -9.35 -5.40
C TYR A 199 12.07 -8.73 -6.37
N ALA A 200 12.52 -7.84 -7.26
CA ALA A 200 11.67 -7.27 -8.30
C ALA A 200 11.08 -8.35 -9.23
N ASP A 201 11.90 -9.32 -9.65
CA ASP A 201 11.47 -10.46 -10.46
C ASP A 201 10.39 -11.27 -9.73
N LYS A 202 10.59 -11.60 -8.45
CA LYS A 202 9.60 -12.30 -7.61
C LYS A 202 8.28 -11.53 -7.52
N THR A 203 8.34 -10.22 -7.29
CA THR A 203 7.15 -9.37 -7.24
C THR A 203 6.41 -9.33 -8.58
N LEU A 204 7.13 -9.12 -9.69
CA LEU A 204 6.54 -9.05 -11.04
C LEU A 204 5.94 -10.39 -11.48
N GLN A 205 6.49 -11.52 -11.02
CA GLN A 205 5.90 -12.84 -11.25
C GLN A 205 4.49 -12.99 -10.65
N LEU A 206 4.14 -12.20 -9.62
CA LEU A 206 2.78 -12.22 -9.06
C LEU A 206 1.76 -11.53 -9.96
N PHE A 207 2.20 -10.63 -10.85
CA PHE A 207 1.32 -9.92 -11.79
C PHE A 207 1.16 -10.65 -13.12
N ARG A 208 2.21 -11.31 -13.63
CA ARG A 208 2.20 -11.97 -14.94
C ARG A 208 0.96 -12.86 -15.13
N ILE A 209 0.36 -12.82 -16.32
CA ILE A 209 -0.70 -13.77 -16.66
C ILE A 209 -0.10 -15.12 -17.05
N SER A 210 -0.83 -16.19 -16.80
CA SER A 210 -0.48 -17.57 -17.16
C SER A 210 -1.13 -18.00 -18.47
N GLY A 211 -2.20 -17.31 -18.87
CA GLY A 211 -3.04 -17.62 -20.02
C GLY A 211 -2.78 -16.76 -21.26
N SER A 212 -3.67 -16.89 -22.24
CA SER A 212 -3.67 -16.08 -23.46
C SER A 212 -4.11 -14.63 -23.17
N SER A 213 -3.54 -13.67 -23.91
CA SER A 213 -3.99 -12.28 -23.92
C SER A 213 -5.33 -12.05 -24.64
N ARG A 214 -5.93 -13.10 -25.22
CA ARG A 214 -7.23 -13.06 -25.92
C ARG A 214 -7.31 -11.97 -27.00
N GLY A 215 -6.19 -11.66 -27.64
CA GLY A 215 -6.09 -10.64 -28.70
C GLY A 215 -6.05 -9.19 -28.19
N VAL A 216 -6.08 -8.97 -26.87
CA VAL A 216 -5.93 -7.65 -26.25
C VAL A 216 -4.45 -7.41 -25.95
N ARG A 217 -3.98 -6.17 -26.17
CA ARG A 217 -2.62 -5.78 -25.80
C ARG A 217 -2.52 -5.74 -24.27
N LEU A 218 -1.53 -6.43 -23.70
CA LEU A 218 -1.41 -6.51 -22.24
C LEU A 218 -0.85 -5.21 -21.66
N PRO A 219 -1.36 -4.74 -20.50
CA PRO A 219 -0.63 -3.80 -19.65
C PRO A 219 0.76 -4.38 -19.28
N PHE A 220 1.80 -3.56 -19.24
CA PHE A 220 3.18 -4.05 -19.03
C PHE A 220 3.35 -4.91 -17.78
N LEU A 221 2.70 -4.59 -16.65
CA LEU A 221 2.82 -5.41 -15.43
C LEU A 221 2.29 -6.83 -15.60
N LEU A 222 1.37 -7.05 -16.54
CA LEU A 222 0.78 -8.37 -16.81
C LEU A 222 1.56 -9.16 -17.86
N ALA A 223 2.46 -8.50 -18.60
CA ALA A 223 3.21 -9.12 -19.68
C ALA A 223 4.30 -10.07 -19.13
N PRO A 224 4.40 -11.32 -19.65
CA PRO A 224 5.39 -12.30 -19.17
C PRO A 224 6.84 -11.83 -19.31
N ASP A 225 7.16 -11.11 -20.37
CA ASP A 225 8.53 -10.68 -20.70
C ASP A 225 8.96 -9.42 -19.95
N PHE A 226 8.02 -8.70 -19.33
CA PHE A 226 8.29 -7.40 -18.72
C PHE A 226 9.32 -7.46 -17.58
N ALA A 227 9.33 -8.54 -16.80
CA ALA A 227 10.30 -8.71 -15.71
C ALA A 227 11.75 -8.66 -16.21
N GLN A 228 12.01 -9.26 -17.37
CA GLN A 228 13.35 -9.31 -17.95
C GLN A 228 13.84 -7.92 -18.37
N VAL A 229 13.00 -7.14 -19.07
CA VAL A 229 13.39 -5.77 -19.45
C VAL A 229 13.49 -4.84 -18.24
N TYR A 230 12.63 -5.03 -17.22
CA TYR A 230 12.73 -4.28 -15.98
C TYR A 230 14.07 -4.54 -15.29
N ARG A 231 14.49 -5.80 -15.18
CA ARG A 231 15.82 -6.19 -14.67
C ARG A 231 16.96 -5.56 -15.45
N ASP A 232 16.87 -5.54 -16.78
CA ASP A 232 17.88 -4.91 -17.63
C ASP A 232 17.95 -3.39 -17.40
N VAL A 233 16.80 -2.73 -17.25
CA VAL A 233 16.72 -1.31 -16.92
C VAL A 233 17.33 -1.04 -15.54
N LEU A 234 17.05 -1.89 -14.55
CA LEU A 234 17.66 -1.78 -13.23
C LEU A 234 19.19 -1.84 -13.31
N LYS A 235 19.72 -2.89 -13.95
CA LYS A 235 21.18 -3.12 -14.06
C LYS A 235 21.91 -2.06 -14.86
N ARG A 236 21.29 -1.50 -15.91
CA ARG A 236 21.95 -0.53 -16.80
C ARG A 236 21.78 0.91 -16.35
N HIS A 237 20.59 1.26 -15.86
CA HIS A 237 20.23 2.67 -15.64
C HIS A 237 19.99 3.02 -14.18
N VAL A 238 19.55 2.10 -13.31
CA VAL A 238 19.16 2.44 -11.93
C VAL A 238 20.28 2.15 -10.93
N LEU A 239 20.65 0.87 -10.82
CA LEU A 239 21.53 0.35 -9.78
C LEU A 239 22.96 0.92 -9.83
N PRO A 240 23.62 1.08 -11.00
CA PRO A 240 24.96 1.65 -11.05
C PRO A 240 25.02 3.08 -10.48
N GLN A 241 23.98 3.88 -10.76
CA GLN A 241 23.89 5.25 -10.25
C GLN A 241 23.61 5.28 -8.76
N MET A 242 22.80 4.37 -8.24
CA MET A 242 22.58 4.26 -6.79
C MET A 242 23.88 3.86 -6.06
N ARG A 243 24.60 2.86 -6.58
CA ARG A 243 25.85 2.37 -5.99
C ARG A 243 27.00 3.39 -6.02
N SER A 244 26.96 4.35 -6.93
CA SER A 244 27.98 5.42 -6.99
C SER A 244 27.80 6.46 -5.88
N THR A 245 26.66 6.47 -5.18
CA THR A 245 26.38 7.45 -4.13
C THR A 245 27.10 7.10 -2.82
N ARG A 246 27.55 8.15 -2.11
CA ARG A 246 28.25 7.99 -0.82
C ARG A 246 27.40 7.26 0.23
N ALA A 247 26.08 7.46 0.21
CA ALA A 247 25.17 6.81 1.17
C ALA A 247 25.14 5.29 0.98
N ILE A 248 25.06 4.80 -0.26
CA ILE A 248 25.05 3.37 -0.56
C ILE A 248 26.44 2.75 -0.35
N GLN A 249 27.51 3.49 -0.68
CA GLN A 249 28.87 3.06 -0.37
C GLN A 249 29.11 2.91 1.14
N ALA A 250 28.62 3.86 1.95
CA ALA A 250 28.70 3.78 3.40
C ALA A 250 27.88 2.61 3.97
N LEU A 251 26.68 2.37 3.43
CA LEU A 251 25.86 1.20 3.78
C LEU A 251 26.63 -0.11 3.51
N GLY A 252 27.34 -0.19 2.38
CA GLY A 252 28.20 -1.31 2.03
C GLY A 252 29.31 -1.61 3.05
N GLN A 253 29.69 -0.64 3.88
CA GLN A 253 30.72 -0.79 4.93
C GLN A 253 30.12 -1.00 6.33
N THR A 254 28.79 -0.94 6.47
CA THR A 254 28.12 -0.96 7.79
C THR A 254 27.97 -2.38 8.36
N TYR A 255 27.88 -3.39 7.49
CA TYR A 255 27.64 -4.78 7.86
C TYR A 255 28.65 -5.70 7.19
N ASN A 256 28.89 -6.88 7.78
CA ASN A 256 29.52 -7.97 7.04
C ASN A 256 28.47 -8.61 6.13
N TRP A 257 28.37 -8.10 4.90
CA TRP A 257 27.35 -8.52 3.92
C TRP A 257 27.45 -9.98 3.49
N ALA A 258 28.62 -10.62 3.65
CA ALA A 258 28.76 -12.05 3.45
C ALA A 258 28.00 -12.88 4.50
N ASP A 259 27.87 -12.36 5.73
CA ASP A 259 27.22 -13.07 6.83
C ASP A 259 25.71 -12.76 6.90
N VAL A 260 25.32 -11.49 6.71
CA VAL A 260 23.91 -11.06 6.84
C VAL A 260 23.09 -11.29 5.57
N GLY A 261 23.75 -11.38 4.41
CA GLY A 261 23.10 -11.66 3.13
C GLY A 261 22.12 -10.58 2.65
N GLY A 262 21.36 -10.96 1.61
CA GLY A 262 20.41 -10.07 0.92
C GLY A 262 19.12 -9.83 1.71
N GLU A 263 18.76 -10.74 2.62
CA GLU A 263 17.58 -10.58 3.48
C GLU A 263 17.68 -9.30 4.30
N LYS A 264 18.88 -8.95 4.77
CA LYS A 264 19.08 -7.69 5.49
C LYS A 264 18.81 -6.45 4.65
N LEU A 265 19.08 -6.49 3.34
CA LEU A 265 18.71 -5.39 2.43
C LEU A 265 17.19 -5.26 2.32
N LEU A 266 16.49 -6.39 2.22
CA LEU A 266 15.02 -6.41 2.14
C LEU A 266 14.41 -5.90 3.45
N GLU A 267 14.94 -6.28 4.61
CA GLU A 267 14.54 -5.72 5.91
C GLU A 267 14.68 -4.20 5.95
N ILE A 268 15.79 -3.67 5.44
CA ILE A 268 16.00 -2.21 5.40
C ILE A 268 14.95 -1.57 4.48
N ILE A 269 14.74 -2.12 3.28
CA ILE A 269 13.77 -1.62 2.28
C ILE A 269 12.34 -1.62 2.83
N GLN A 270 11.92 -2.71 3.46
CA GLN A 270 10.58 -2.88 4.02
C GLN A 270 10.42 -2.23 5.40
N GLY A 271 11.53 -1.82 6.02
CA GLY A 271 11.54 -1.17 7.31
C GLY A 271 10.88 0.22 7.27
N SER A 272 10.20 0.58 8.35
CA SER A 272 9.56 1.90 8.53
C SER A 272 10.56 3.03 8.85
N GLU A 273 11.84 2.87 8.50
CA GLU A 273 12.88 3.84 8.81
C GLU A 273 12.73 5.11 7.97
N VAL A 274 12.64 6.25 8.65
CA VAL A 274 12.43 7.57 8.03
C VAL A 274 13.60 7.95 7.11
N ASN A 275 14.80 7.44 7.37
CA ASN A 275 16.03 7.75 6.63
C ASN A 275 16.58 6.51 5.91
N ASN A 276 15.74 5.84 5.13
CA ASN A 276 16.17 4.70 4.33
C ASN A 276 17.08 5.15 3.15
N PRO A 277 18.39 4.86 3.18
CA PRO A 277 19.30 5.30 2.13
C PRO A 277 19.04 4.61 0.80
N ILE A 278 18.53 3.38 0.80
CA ILE A 278 18.20 2.63 -0.42
C ILE A 278 17.01 3.29 -1.10
N LEU A 279 15.91 3.47 -0.38
CA LEU A 279 14.69 4.06 -0.94
C LEU A 279 14.89 5.53 -1.36
N HIS A 280 15.66 6.31 -0.61
CA HIS A 280 15.97 7.69 -0.99
C HIS A 280 16.68 7.78 -2.35
N ASN A 281 17.74 6.96 -2.55
CA ASN A 281 18.47 6.95 -3.82
C ASN A 281 17.66 6.31 -4.95
N TRP A 282 16.84 5.31 -4.62
CA TRP A 282 15.92 4.67 -5.56
C TRP A 282 14.88 5.66 -6.11
N ASP A 283 14.18 6.38 -5.24
CA ASP A 283 13.19 7.39 -5.63
C ASP A 283 13.83 8.55 -6.38
N GLY A 284 14.99 9.01 -5.91
CA GLY A 284 15.75 10.04 -6.61
C GLY A 284 16.10 9.63 -8.04
N ARG A 285 16.48 8.35 -8.24
CA ARG A 285 16.82 7.84 -9.57
C ARG A 285 15.59 7.71 -10.45
N TRP A 286 14.50 7.11 -9.98
CA TRP A 286 13.26 7.02 -10.75
C TRP A 286 12.67 8.39 -11.09
N ALA A 287 12.71 9.34 -10.16
CA ALA A 287 12.27 10.71 -10.39
C ALA A 287 13.10 11.42 -11.46
N SER A 288 14.39 11.08 -11.61
CA SER A 288 15.27 11.66 -12.62
C SER A 288 14.89 11.30 -14.07
N PHE A 289 14.09 10.24 -14.26
CA PHE A 289 13.60 9.83 -15.59
C PHE A 289 12.41 10.66 -16.08
N ARG A 290 11.80 11.49 -15.23
CA ARG A 290 10.77 12.45 -15.66
C ARG A 290 11.39 13.53 -16.53
N THR A 291 10.71 13.90 -17.61
CA THR A 291 11.16 15.03 -18.43
C THR A 291 11.15 16.31 -17.57
N PRO A 292 12.28 17.04 -17.46
CA PRO A 292 12.33 18.25 -16.66
C PRO A 292 11.33 19.27 -17.21
N LYS A 293 10.48 19.83 -16.36
CA LYS A 293 9.59 20.93 -16.76
C LYS A 293 10.47 22.10 -17.18
N ALA A 294 10.26 22.60 -18.40
CA ALA A 294 10.91 23.80 -18.88
C ALA A 294 10.61 24.95 -17.90
N VAL A 295 11.65 25.48 -17.26
CA VAL A 295 11.53 26.73 -16.50
C VAL A 295 11.28 27.83 -17.53
N LYS A 296 10.28 28.69 -17.30
CA LYS A 296 9.88 29.78 -18.21
C LYS A 296 11.12 30.43 -18.87
N GLY A 297 11.25 30.28 -20.19
CA GLY A 297 12.32 30.89 -21.00
C GLY A 297 13.57 30.03 -21.23
N ARG A 298 13.71 28.84 -20.63
CA ARG A 298 14.79 27.89 -20.94
C ARG A 298 14.24 26.54 -21.37
N LYS A 299 14.71 26.04 -22.52
CA LYS A 299 14.47 24.66 -22.93
C LYS A 299 15.02 23.74 -21.85
N ALA A 300 14.23 22.73 -21.47
CA ALA A 300 14.68 21.68 -20.58
C ALA A 300 15.95 21.05 -21.17
N ALA A 301 16.97 20.83 -20.34
CA ALA A 301 18.16 20.12 -20.81
C ALA A 301 17.72 18.72 -21.27
N PRO A 302 18.05 18.31 -22.51
CA PRO A 302 17.73 16.97 -22.97
C PRO A 302 18.44 15.97 -22.05
N GLN A 303 17.72 14.95 -21.59
CA GLN A 303 18.34 13.81 -20.92
C GLN A 303 19.38 13.20 -21.85
N LYS A 304 20.54 12.82 -21.29
CA LYS A 304 21.55 12.09 -22.05
C LYS A 304 20.93 10.79 -22.57
N PRO A 305 21.11 10.43 -23.85
CA PRO A 305 20.54 9.19 -24.41
C PRO A 305 20.92 7.94 -23.61
N GLU A 306 22.14 7.91 -23.06
CA GLU A 306 22.68 6.83 -22.23
C GLU A 306 21.95 6.65 -20.88
N ASP A 307 21.30 7.71 -20.38
CA ASP A 307 20.57 7.71 -19.12
C ASP A 307 19.06 7.50 -19.30
N ASN A 308 18.58 7.37 -20.54
CA ASN A 308 17.16 7.26 -20.84
C ASN A 308 16.72 5.78 -20.91
N PRO A 309 15.89 5.28 -19.97
CA PRO A 309 15.45 3.88 -19.96
C PRO A 309 14.28 3.60 -20.93
N TRP A 310 13.57 4.63 -21.40
CA TRP A 310 12.33 4.48 -22.17
C TRP A 310 12.49 3.76 -23.53
N PRO A 311 13.61 3.88 -24.27
CA PRO A 311 13.84 3.08 -25.48
C PRO A 311 13.83 1.58 -25.19
N LEU A 312 14.48 1.11 -24.12
CA LEU A 312 14.53 -0.32 -23.79
C LEU A 312 13.13 -0.89 -23.54
N PHE A 313 12.31 -0.18 -22.76
CA PHE A 313 10.93 -0.58 -22.53
C PHE A 313 10.10 -0.64 -23.82
N ARG A 314 10.27 0.33 -24.73
CA ARG A 314 9.50 0.35 -26.00
C ARG A 314 9.93 -0.75 -26.97
N GLU A 315 11.22 -1.02 -27.05
CA GLU A 315 11.75 -2.10 -27.88
C GLU A 315 11.25 -3.45 -27.41
N ASP A 316 11.29 -3.71 -26.10
CA ASP A 316 10.78 -4.95 -25.51
C ASP A 316 9.27 -5.08 -25.66
N ALA A 317 8.51 -4.02 -25.38
CA ALA A 317 7.06 -3.99 -25.55
C ALA A 317 6.61 -4.24 -26.99
N THR A 318 7.41 -3.81 -27.97
CA THR A 318 7.16 -4.10 -29.39
C THR A 318 7.39 -5.57 -29.70
N LYS A 319 8.44 -6.19 -29.12
CA LYS A 319 8.73 -7.62 -29.29
C LYS A 319 7.71 -8.52 -28.58
N GLY A 320 7.36 -8.17 -27.35
CA GLY A 320 6.41 -8.92 -26.50
C GLY A 320 4.94 -8.55 -26.71
N ASN A 321 4.63 -7.65 -27.66
CA ASN A 321 3.28 -7.19 -27.98
C ASN A 321 2.42 -6.76 -26.76
N TYR A 322 3.01 -5.95 -25.89
CA TYR A 322 2.35 -5.37 -24.72
C TYR A 322 2.49 -3.85 -24.72
N GLU A 323 1.73 -3.15 -23.89
CA GLU A 323 1.76 -1.70 -23.78
C GLU A 323 2.96 -1.24 -22.92
N PRO A 324 3.93 -0.48 -23.47
CA PRO A 324 5.11 -0.10 -22.71
C PRO A 324 4.79 0.86 -21.56
N PRO A 325 5.51 0.79 -20.43
CA PRO A 325 5.44 1.84 -19.44
C PRO A 325 6.00 3.17 -19.98
N GLY A 326 5.67 4.25 -19.29
CA GLY A 326 6.06 5.61 -19.64
C GLY A 326 6.18 6.48 -18.39
N GLU A 327 6.31 7.80 -18.55
CA GLU A 327 6.55 8.70 -17.41
C GLU A 327 5.42 8.69 -16.36
N ALA A 328 4.17 8.51 -16.80
CA ALA A 328 3.01 8.38 -15.91
C ALA A 328 3.10 7.12 -15.02
N HIS A 329 3.80 6.10 -15.49
CA HIS A 329 3.94 4.80 -14.84
C HIS A 329 5.12 4.74 -13.85
N ILE A 330 5.89 5.83 -13.68
CA ILE A 330 7.03 5.85 -12.76
C ILE A 330 6.62 5.46 -11.34
N ILE A 331 5.41 5.85 -10.90
CA ILE A 331 4.90 5.48 -9.57
C ILE A 331 4.75 3.95 -9.41
N LEU A 332 4.35 3.24 -10.45
CA LEU A 332 4.29 1.78 -10.42
C LEU A 332 5.70 1.17 -10.49
N LEU A 333 6.53 1.69 -11.41
CA LEU A 333 7.89 1.18 -11.61
C LEU A 333 8.77 1.33 -10.36
N GLN A 334 8.64 2.44 -9.64
CA GLN A 334 9.40 2.67 -8.41
C GLN A 334 8.87 1.80 -7.26
N ASP A 335 7.58 1.47 -7.20
CA ASP A 335 7.01 0.79 -6.04
C ASP A 335 7.13 -0.75 -6.11
N ILE A 336 7.61 -1.31 -7.23
CA ILE A 336 7.85 -2.76 -7.38
C ILE A 336 8.67 -3.36 -6.23
N ILE A 337 9.71 -2.67 -5.76
CA ILE A 337 10.53 -3.16 -4.64
C ILE A 337 9.90 -2.93 -3.27
N ARG A 338 8.81 -2.16 -3.20
CA ARG A 338 8.06 -1.84 -1.97
C ARG A 338 6.85 -2.72 -1.78
N PHE A 339 6.42 -3.42 -2.82
CA PHE A 339 5.29 -4.33 -2.69
C PHE A 339 5.69 -5.50 -1.80
N GLU A 340 4.88 -5.76 -0.77
CA GLU A 340 4.99 -6.95 0.05
C GLU A 340 4.50 -8.16 -0.77
N ALA A 341 5.45 -8.96 -1.27
CA ALA A 341 5.15 -10.12 -2.11
C ALA A 341 4.16 -11.09 -1.44
N ASP A 342 4.27 -11.28 -0.13
CA ASP A 342 3.37 -12.14 0.65
C ASP A 342 1.94 -11.59 0.71
N ALA A 343 1.78 -10.27 0.85
CA ALA A 343 0.47 -9.62 0.85
C ALA A 343 -0.21 -9.75 -0.53
N LEU A 344 0.56 -9.59 -1.61
CA LEU A 344 0.09 -9.79 -2.97
C LEU A 344 -0.29 -11.25 -3.25
N ALA A 345 0.54 -12.21 -2.84
CA ALA A 345 0.28 -13.63 -3.01
C ALA A 345 -0.97 -14.07 -2.22
N LYS A 346 -1.12 -13.59 -0.99
CA LYS A 346 -2.31 -13.80 -0.17
C LYS A 346 -3.55 -13.20 -0.82
N CYS A 347 -3.48 -11.96 -1.28
CA CYS A 347 -4.57 -11.29 -1.99
C CYS A 347 -5.01 -12.13 -3.19
N TRP A 348 -4.08 -12.53 -4.05
CA TRP A 348 -4.41 -13.31 -5.25
C TRP A 348 -5.06 -14.64 -4.90
N ARG A 349 -4.57 -15.36 -3.89
CA ARG A 349 -5.15 -16.61 -3.41
C ARG A 349 -6.59 -16.43 -2.91
N GLU A 350 -6.85 -15.40 -2.11
CA GLU A 350 -8.20 -15.08 -1.62
C GLU A 350 -9.14 -14.72 -2.78
N LEU A 351 -8.67 -13.95 -3.75
CA LEU A 351 -9.46 -13.60 -4.94
C LEU A 351 -9.79 -14.84 -5.78
N SER A 352 -8.83 -15.73 -6.04
CA SER A 352 -9.08 -17.00 -6.73
C SER A 352 -10.13 -17.85 -6.01
N GLN A 353 -10.05 -17.93 -4.67
CA GLN A 353 -11.04 -18.66 -3.88
C GLN A 353 -12.44 -18.04 -4.00
N LEU A 354 -12.56 -16.72 -3.88
CA LEU A 354 -13.84 -16.01 -4.04
C LEU A 354 -14.42 -16.21 -5.44
N TYR A 355 -13.57 -16.21 -6.47
CA TYR A 355 -14.00 -16.48 -7.84
C TYR A 355 -14.61 -17.89 -7.94
N THR A 356 -13.92 -18.92 -7.44
CA THR A 356 -14.43 -20.30 -7.45
C THR A 356 -15.74 -20.40 -6.69
N GLN A 357 -15.83 -19.83 -5.49
CA GLN A 357 -17.04 -19.88 -4.65
C GLN A 357 -18.24 -19.19 -5.30
N GLU A 358 -18.03 -18.09 -6.03
CA GLU A 358 -19.12 -17.37 -6.69
C GLU A 358 -19.53 -18.02 -8.02
N PHE A 359 -18.55 -18.40 -8.85
CA PHE A 359 -18.76 -18.73 -10.25
C PHE A 359 -18.65 -20.22 -10.59
N ALA A 360 -18.02 -21.02 -9.75
CA ALA A 360 -17.78 -22.45 -9.94
C ALA A 360 -17.84 -23.23 -8.61
N PRO A 361 -18.96 -23.12 -7.86
CA PRO A 361 -19.10 -23.77 -6.55
C PRO A 361 -19.07 -25.30 -6.68
N SER A 362 -18.27 -25.98 -5.85
CA SER A 362 -18.28 -27.45 -5.78
C SER A 362 -19.53 -28.00 -5.06
N GLY A 363 -20.23 -27.15 -4.30
CA GLY A 363 -21.45 -27.50 -3.59
C GLY A 363 -22.17 -26.29 -2.98
N ARG A 364 -23.39 -26.51 -2.46
CA ARG A 364 -24.22 -25.43 -1.89
C ARG A 364 -23.60 -24.76 -0.67
N MET A 365 -22.79 -25.48 0.10
CA MET A 365 -22.10 -24.94 1.27
C MET A 365 -20.92 -24.03 0.90
N ASP A 366 -20.36 -24.20 -0.29
CA ASP A 366 -19.22 -23.41 -0.79
C ASP A 366 -19.67 -22.24 -1.68
N GLN A 367 -20.98 -22.11 -1.96
CA GLN A 367 -21.52 -21.06 -2.79
C GLN A 367 -21.45 -19.70 -2.07
N ALA A 368 -20.62 -18.80 -2.59
CA ALA A 368 -20.64 -17.41 -2.19
C ALA A 368 -21.82 -16.66 -2.83
N ARG A 369 -22.24 -15.55 -2.20
CA ARG A 369 -23.26 -14.66 -2.78
C ARG A 369 -22.75 -14.00 -4.06
N GLU A 370 -23.69 -13.58 -4.92
CA GLU A 370 -23.38 -12.73 -6.07
C GLU A 370 -22.68 -11.43 -5.62
N GLY A 371 -21.63 -11.07 -6.34
CA GLY A 371 -20.78 -9.91 -6.09
C GLY A 371 -19.72 -10.12 -5.00
N ALA A 372 -19.56 -11.33 -4.43
CA ALA A 372 -18.54 -11.59 -3.42
C ALA A 372 -17.11 -11.36 -3.94
N PHE A 373 -16.82 -11.78 -5.16
CA PHE A 373 -15.54 -11.56 -5.82
C PHE A 373 -15.27 -10.07 -6.08
N ARG A 374 -16.27 -9.34 -6.57
CA ARG A 374 -16.20 -7.87 -6.76
C ARG A 374 -15.87 -7.18 -5.43
N ASP A 375 -16.59 -7.52 -4.37
CA ASP A 375 -16.40 -6.91 -3.06
C ASP A 375 -15.03 -7.30 -2.46
N GLY A 376 -14.53 -8.50 -2.79
CA GLY A 376 -13.16 -8.93 -2.52
C GLY A 376 -12.10 -8.04 -3.19
N ILE A 377 -12.28 -7.74 -4.48
CA ILE A 377 -11.40 -6.79 -5.20
C ILE A 377 -11.45 -5.42 -4.53
N MET A 378 -12.65 -4.87 -4.27
CA MET A 378 -12.77 -3.55 -3.64
C MET A 378 -12.10 -3.50 -2.25
N LYS A 379 -12.26 -4.55 -1.46
CA LYS A 379 -11.62 -4.70 -0.14
C LYS A 379 -10.10 -4.70 -0.26
N TRP A 380 -9.53 -5.45 -1.20
CA TRP A 380 -8.09 -5.53 -1.38
C TRP A 380 -7.51 -4.27 -2.03
N SER A 381 -8.20 -3.65 -2.98
CA SER A 381 -7.83 -2.35 -3.55
C SER A 381 -7.72 -1.25 -2.51
N ALA A 382 -8.49 -1.31 -1.42
CA ALA A 382 -8.40 -0.35 -0.31
C ALA A 382 -7.27 -0.64 0.68
N LYS A 383 -6.65 -1.83 0.62
CA LYS A 383 -5.58 -2.27 1.54
C LYS A 383 -4.20 -2.27 0.90
N LEU A 384 -4.14 -2.58 -0.38
CA LEU A 384 -2.89 -2.62 -1.14
C LEU A 384 -2.45 -1.20 -1.51
N PRO A 385 -1.16 -1.01 -1.85
CA PRO A 385 -0.67 0.24 -2.40
C PRO A 385 -1.48 0.70 -3.61
N ASP A 386 -1.47 2.01 -3.84
CA ASP A 386 -2.22 2.65 -4.93
C ASP A 386 -2.02 1.90 -6.26
N TYR A 387 -3.10 1.82 -7.05
CA TYR A 387 -3.13 1.22 -8.39
C TYR A 387 -2.90 -0.29 -8.49
N ILE A 388 -2.45 -0.97 -7.42
CA ILE A 388 -2.22 -2.42 -7.45
C ILE A 388 -3.53 -3.19 -7.60
N GLY A 389 -4.57 -2.78 -6.87
CA GLY A 389 -5.89 -3.39 -6.96
C GLY A 389 -6.46 -3.34 -8.38
N GLU A 390 -6.17 -2.28 -9.14
CA GLU A 390 -6.56 -2.16 -10.54
C GLU A 390 -5.87 -3.20 -11.42
N HIS A 391 -4.56 -3.38 -11.26
CA HIS A 391 -3.79 -4.36 -12.04
C HIS A 391 -4.17 -5.80 -11.70
N LEU A 392 -4.52 -6.08 -10.43
CA LEU A 392 -5.07 -7.37 -10.05
C LEU A 392 -6.47 -7.61 -10.65
N ALA A 393 -7.30 -6.57 -10.76
CA ALA A 393 -8.56 -6.67 -11.49
C ALA A 393 -8.36 -6.93 -12.99
N MET A 394 -7.39 -6.27 -13.63
CA MET A 394 -7.03 -6.56 -15.02
C MET A 394 -6.47 -7.98 -15.18
N LYS A 395 -5.62 -8.44 -14.26
CA LYS A 395 -5.13 -9.83 -14.26
C LYS A 395 -6.29 -10.82 -14.19
N ALA A 396 -7.26 -10.55 -13.32
CA ALA A 396 -8.45 -11.37 -13.16
C ALA A 396 -9.23 -11.53 -14.48
N HIS A 397 -9.35 -10.49 -15.31
CA HIS A 397 -9.96 -10.58 -16.63
C HIS A 397 -9.31 -11.64 -17.54
N PHE A 398 -7.98 -11.75 -17.51
CA PHE A 398 -7.24 -12.70 -18.33
C PHE A 398 -7.21 -14.12 -17.75
N GLU A 399 -7.11 -14.25 -16.42
CA GLU A 399 -6.98 -15.53 -15.73
C GLU A 399 -8.33 -16.23 -15.49
N PHE A 400 -9.41 -15.47 -15.37
CA PHE A 400 -10.74 -16.01 -15.12
C PHE A 400 -11.63 -15.88 -16.35
N GLU A 401 -12.27 -16.98 -16.75
CA GLU A 401 -13.02 -17.06 -18.01
C GLU A 401 -14.33 -16.27 -17.99
N ARG A 402 -14.99 -16.17 -16.82
CA ARG A 402 -16.29 -15.50 -16.69
C ARG A 402 -16.21 -13.99 -16.48
N LEU A 403 -14.99 -13.44 -16.40
CA LEU A 403 -14.77 -12.00 -16.19
C LEU A 403 -14.52 -11.33 -17.54
N ASP A 404 -15.59 -11.01 -18.25
CA ASP A 404 -15.55 -10.37 -19.56
C ASP A 404 -15.45 -8.83 -19.47
N ALA A 405 -15.50 -8.17 -20.64
CA ALA A 405 -15.45 -6.71 -20.73
C ALA A 405 -16.65 -6.03 -20.02
N ASP A 406 -17.84 -6.63 -20.06
CA ASP A 406 -19.02 -6.12 -19.36
C ASP A 406 -18.87 -6.19 -17.86
N TRP A 407 -18.27 -7.26 -17.34
CA TRP A 407 -17.95 -7.39 -15.93
C TRP A 407 -16.93 -6.32 -15.51
N MET A 408 -15.87 -6.10 -16.31
CA MET A 408 -14.88 -5.05 -16.04
C MET A 408 -15.50 -3.64 -16.03
N ARG A 409 -16.43 -3.35 -16.94
CA ARG A 409 -17.21 -2.10 -16.95
C ARG A 409 -18.04 -1.92 -15.68
N LYS A 410 -18.74 -2.96 -15.25
CA LYS A 410 -19.52 -2.96 -14.01
C LYS A 410 -18.63 -2.79 -12.78
N LEU A 411 -17.45 -3.41 -12.76
CA LEU A 411 -16.46 -3.21 -11.70
C LEU A 411 -16.03 -1.74 -11.64
N LEU A 412 -15.64 -1.15 -12.78
CA LEU A 412 -15.18 0.24 -12.87
C LEU A 412 -16.22 1.24 -12.31
N ALA A 413 -17.51 0.95 -12.46
CA ALA A 413 -18.58 1.78 -11.90
C ALA A 413 -18.54 1.91 -10.36
N ASN A 414 -17.86 1.00 -9.65
CA ASN A 414 -17.69 1.08 -8.18
C ASN A 414 -16.59 2.07 -7.76
N PHE A 415 -15.75 2.52 -8.69
CA PHE A 415 -14.67 3.46 -8.42
C PHE A 415 -15.11 4.93 -8.55
N GLY A 416 -16.33 5.22 -9.03
CA GLY A 416 -16.82 6.59 -9.13
C GLY A 416 -18.21 6.71 -9.77
N LYS A 417 -18.92 7.79 -9.45
CA LYS A 417 -20.28 8.06 -9.94
C LYS A 417 -20.31 8.54 -11.40
N ASN A 418 -19.23 9.18 -11.84
CA ASN A 418 -19.05 9.70 -13.19
C ASN A 418 -17.66 9.34 -13.73
N ASP A 419 -17.45 9.51 -15.03
CA ASP A 419 -16.19 9.12 -15.69
C ASP A 419 -14.97 9.90 -15.20
N SER A 420 -15.15 11.15 -14.76
CA SER A 420 -14.06 11.94 -14.20
C SER A 420 -13.60 11.38 -12.85
N GLU A 421 -14.53 10.99 -11.98
CA GLU A 421 -14.22 10.33 -10.71
C GLU A 421 -13.56 8.96 -10.92
N ARG A 422 -14.08 8.16 -11.87
CA ARG A 422 -13.51 6.85 -12.21
C ARG A 422 -12.07 6.96 -12.70
N ARG A 423 -11.81 7.88 -13.62
CA ARG A 423 -10.45 8.15 -14.13
C ARG A 423 -9.50 8.66 -13.05
N ARG A 424 -10.00 9.35 -12.03
CA ARG A 424 -9.18 9.82 -10.91
C ARG A 424 -8.85 8.69 -9.93
N ASN A 425 -9.85 7.87 -9.59
CA ASN A 425 -9.74 6.85 -8.55
C ASN A 425 -9.20 5.52 -9.08
N ALA A 426 -9.36 5.23 -10.37
CA ALA A 426 -8.86 4.04 -11.04
C ALA A 426 -8.41 4.37 -12.48
N PRO A 427 -7.33 5.17 -12.65
CA PRO A 427 -6.89 5.64 -13.95
C PRO A 427 -6.52 4.51 -14.92
N PHE A 428 -5.79 3.50 -14.45
CA PHE A 428 -5.31 2.42 -15.30
C PHE A 428 -6.44 1.47 -15.68
N LEU A 429 -7.32 1.15 -14.74
CA LEU A 429 -8.51 0.35 -15.02
C LEU A 429 -9.44 1.05 -16.00
N SER A 430 -9.58 2.37 -15.88
CA SER A 430 -10.37 3.19 -16.82
C SER A 430 -9.82 3.10 -18.23
N GLU A 431 -8.50 3.21 -18.41
CA GLU A 431 -7.85 3.09 -19.72
C GLU A 431 -7.98 1.68 -20.29
N PHE A 432 -7.74 0.65 -19.46
CA PHE A 432 -7.90 -0.73 -19.87
C PHE A 432 -9.32 -1.07 -20.35
N VAL A 433 -10.34 -0.62 -19.62
CA VAL A 433 -11.75 -0.83 -20.02
C VAL A 433 -12.07 -0.16 -21.35
N LEU A 434 -11.45 0.99 -21.67
CA LEU A 434 -11.60 1.62 -22.98
C LEU A 434 -10.95 0.79 -24.10
N GLN A 435 -9.82 0.14 -23.82
CA GLN A 435 -9.11 -0.71 -24.78
C GLN A 435 -9.86 -2.02 -25.09
N LEU A 436 -10.67 -2.53 -24.15
CA LEU A 436 -11.49 -3.73 -24.37
C LEU A 436 -12.60 -3.54 -25.43
N GLY A 437 -12.87 -2.30 -25.86
CA GLY A 437 -13.91 -1.99 -26.83
C GLY A 437 -15.32 -2.00 -26.23
N TYR A 438 -16.28 -1.45 -26.98
CA TYR A 438 -17.71 -1.46 -26.64
C TYR A 438 -18.33 -2.82 -26.92
#